data_AF-A0A1L9TD93-F1
#
_entry.id   AF-A0A1L9TD93-F1
#
_cell.length_a   1.000
_cell.length_b   1.000
_cell.length_c   1.000
_cell.angle_alpha   90.00
_cell.angle_beta   90.00
_cell.angle_gamma   90.00
#
_symmetry.space_group_name_H-M   'P 1'
#
loop_
_entity.id
_entity.type
_entity.pdbx_description
1 polymer ?
#
loop_
_entity_poly.entity_id
_entity_poly.type
_entity_poly.pdbx_seq_one_letter_code
_entity_poly.pdbx_strand_id
1 'polypeptide(L)'
;MFCLSAIAVPVFLDTNTDSGQLVRQWSRTYHYGHIILPAFCIATCSLYAYASFNRRKDWRIYTAACVATIAMVPFTWVVMTPTNNTLLGLEEAARSADEEAPADLDAVRELVVRWSWLHATRSFFPLIGAIVGFRGLLRELGVL
;
A
#
# COMPACT_ATOMS: atom_id res chain seq x y z
N MET A 1 4.63 -1.12 -6.47
CA MET A 1 4.34 -2.13 -5.42
C MET A 1 3.05 -2.86 -5.68
N PHE A 2 1.97 -2.20 -6.13
CA PHE A 2 0.78 -2.92 -6.64
C PHE A 2 1.16 -4.03 -7.64
N CYS A 3 2.05 -3.77 -8.58
CA CYS A 3 2.49 -4.81 -9.54
C CYS A 3 3.16 -6.02 -8.86
N LEU A 4 3.90 -5.81 -7.78
CA LEU A 4 4.56 -6.89 -7.05
C LEU A 4 3.54 -7.73 -6.28
N SER A 5 2.61 -7.11 -5.55
CA SER A 5 1.55 -7.85 -4.84
C SER A 5 0.52 -8.46 -5.80
N ALA A 6 0.21 -7.81 -6.92
CA ALA A 6 -0.73 -8.33 -7.93
C ALA A 6 -0.23 -9.62 -8.58
N ILE A 7 1.09 -9.82 -8.69
CA ILE A 7 1.68 -11.05 -9.21
C ILE A 7 1.95 -12.03 -8.06
N ALA A 8 2.56 -11.56 -6.97
CA ALA A 8 3.02 -12.44 -5.89
C ALA A 8 1.87 -13.04 -5.08
N VAL A 9 0.80 -12.29 -4.78
CA VAL A 9 -0.31 -12.79 -3.96
C VAL A 9 -1.02 -13.99 -4.60
N PRO A 10 -1.42 -13.97 -5.89
CA PRO A 10 -1.97 -15.16 -6.54
C PRO A 10 -1.02 -16.37 -6.47
N VAL A 11 0.27 -16.16 -6.74
CA VAL A 11 1.28 -17.22 -6.62
C VAL A 11 1.32 -17.79 -5.21
N PHE A 12 1.26 -16.96 -4.17
CA PHE A 12 1.24 -17.44 -2.79
C PHE A 12 -0.03 -18.25 -2.49
N LEU A 13 -1.19 -17.79 -2.94
CA LEU A 13 -2.47 -18.47 -2.71
C LEU A 13 -2.55 -19.82 -3.42
N ASP A 14 -1.98 -19.91 -4.63
CA ASP A 14 -2.00 -21.14 -5.43
C ASP A 14 -0.96 -22.17 -4.98
N THR A 15 0.20 -21.72 -4.50
CA THR A 15 1.35 -22.64 -4.25
C THR A 15 1.52 -23.07 -2.80
N ASN A 16 1.05 -22.30 -1.82
CA ASN A 16 1.24 -22.68 -0.42
C ASN A 16 0.15 -23.66 0.04
N THR A 17 0.61 -24.78 0.61
CA THR A 17 -0.19 -25.79 1.31
C THR A 17 -0.07 -25.71 2.83
N ASP A 18 0.84 -24.86 3.33
CA ASP A 18 1.07 -24.59 4.75
C ASP A 18 0.80 -23.11 5.07
N SER A 19 0.05 -22.86 6.15
CA SER A 19 -0.38 -21.50 6.50
C SER A 19 0.76 -20.66 7.06
N GLY A 20 1.72 -21.28 7.76
CA GLY A 20 2.95 -20.64 8.24
C GLY A 20 3.82 -20.15 7.09
N GLN A 21 3.96 -20.96 6.03
CA GLN A 21 4.67 -20.57 4.83
C GLN A 21 3.97 -19.42 4.08
N LEU A 22 2.65 -19.49 3.93
CA LEU A 22 1.84 -18.44 3.29
C LEU A 22 2.01 -17.09 4.01
N VAL A 23 1.83 -17.07 5.33
CA VAL A 23 1.93 -15.82 6.11
C VAL A 23 3.37 -15.28 6.11
N ARG A 24 4.38 -16.15 6.11
CA ARG A 24 5.78 -15.75 6.01
C ARG A 24 6.11 -15.10 4.67
N GLN A 25 5.64 -15.66 3.56
CA GLN A 25 5.81 -15.08 2.23
C GLN A 25 5.11 -13.72 2.12
N TRP A 26 3.87 -13.63 2.59
CA TRP A 26 3.15 -12.35 2.68
C TRP A 26 3.92 -11.32 3.52
N SER A 27 4.42 -11.71 4.70
CA SER A 27 5.14 -10.82 5.63
C SER A 27 6.40 -10.27 4.99
N ARG A 28 7.14 -11.07 4.20
CA ARG A 28 8.29 -10.58 3.43
C ARG A 28 7.88 -9.59 2.35
N THR A 29 6.81 -9.84 1.60
CA THR A 29 6.29 -8.85 0.63
C THR A 29 5.86 -7.54 1.32
N TYR A 30 5.16 -7.63 2.44
CA TYR A 30 4.80 -6.48 3.26
C TYR A 30 6.03 -5.74 3.79
N HIS A 31 7.06 -6.47 4.22
CA HIS A 31 8.30 -5.91 4.76
C HIS A 31 8.98 -4.96 3.76
N TYR A 32 9.19 -5.39 2.52
CA TYR A 32 9.78 -4.51 1.51
C TYR A 32 8.86 -3.33 1.16
N GLY A 33 7.55 -3.56 1.10
CA GLY A 33 6.57 -2.53 0.81
C GLY A 33 6.52 -1.41 1.85
N HIS A 34 6.45 -1.74 3.15
CA HIS A 34 6.28 -0.75 4.21
C HIS A 34 7.54 0.09 4.47
N ILE A 35 8.73 -0.38 4.10
CA ILE A 35 9.98 0.41 4.21
C ILE A 35 10.08 1.39 3.05
N ILE A 36 9.89 0.92 1.82
CA ILE A 36 10.19 1.70 0.61
C ILE A 36 9.10 2.76 0.34
N LEU A 37 7.82 2.40 0.53
CA LEU A 37 6.70 3.21 0.06
C LEU A 37 6.47 4.53 0.83
N PRO A 38 6.61 4.61 2.16
CA PRO A 38 6.48 5.87 2.86
C PRO A 38 7.48 6.93 2.37
N ALA A 39 8.72 6.52 2.08
CA ALA A 39 9.74 7.41 1.54
C ALA A 39 9.31 8.00 0.17
N PHE A 40 8.80 7.17 -0.74
CA PHE A 40 8.26 7.66 -2.02
C PHE A 40 7.06 8.60 -1.83
N CYS A 41 6.15 8.29 -0.92
CA CYS A 41 5.00 9.15 -0.63
C CYS A 41 5.43 10.54 -0.14
N ILE A 42 6.37 10.58 0.81
CA ILE A 42 6.90 11.84 1.35
C ILE A 42 7.62 12.62 0.25
N ALA A 43 8.44 11.96 -0.56
CA ALA A 43 9.14 12.60 -1.67
C ALA A 43 8.18 13.21 -2.68
N THR A 44 7.17 12.45 -3.13
CA THR A 44 6.16 12.93 -4.09
C THR A 44 5.31 14.06 -3.51
N CYS A 45 4.83 13.96 -2.26
CA CYS A 45 4.07 15.05 -1.65
C CYS A 45 4.93 16.31 -1.48
N SER A 46 6.21 16.16 -1.16
CA SER A 46 7.15 17.30 -1.04
C SER A 46 7.32 18.01 -2.37
N LEU A 47 7.40 17.28 -3.49
CA LEU A 47 7.44 17.86 -4.84
C LEU A 47 6.16 18.64 -5.15
N TYR A 48 4.98 18.10 -4.82
CA TYR A 48 3.72 18.81 -4.98
C TYR A 48 3.60 20.04 -4.08
N ALA A 49 4.06 19.95 -2.83
CA ALA A 49 4.10 21.09 -1.92
C ALA A 49 5.01 22.20 -2.49
N TYR A 50 6.20 21.85 -2.96
CA TYR A 50 7.11 22.78 -3.62
C TYR A 50 6.48 23.45 -4.84
N ALA A 51 5.86 22.67 -5.73
CA ALA A 51 5.14 23.20 -6.89
C ALA A 51 4.00 24.14 -6.48
N SER A 52 3.25 23.79 -5.43
CA SER A 52 2.19 24.61 -4.86
C SER A 52 2.70 25.97 -4.37
N PHE A 53 3.81 25.98 -3.62
CA PHE A 53 4.41 27.21 -3.10
C PHE A 53 4.93 28.14 -4.21
N ASN A 54 5.55 27.59 -5.25
CA ASN A 54 6.10 28.39 -6.34
C ASN A 54 5.04 28.93 -7.30
N ARG A 55 3.82 28.36 -7.34
CA ARG A 55 2.82 28.64 -8.38
C ARG A 55 1.53 29.23 -7.81
N ARG A 56 1.54 30.53 -7.52
CA ARG A 56 0.43 31.26 -6.87
C ARG A 56 -0.93 31.19 -7.59
N LYS A 57 -0.99 30.93 -8.91
CA LYS A 57 -2.26 30.81 -9.64
C LYS A 57 -2.84 29.39 -9.62
N ASP A 58 -1.98 28.38 -9.70
CA ASP A 58 -2.39 26.97 -9.83
C ASP A 58 -2.10 26.11 -8.59
N TRP A 59 -1.67 26.70 -7.49
CA TRP A 59 -1.31 26.02 -6.23
C TRP A 59 -2.36 25.01 -5.74
N ARG A 60 -3.65 25.27 -6.01
CA ARG A 60 -4.77 24.42 -5.59
C ARG A 60 -4.69 23.01 -6.17
N ILE A 61 -4.26 22.86 -7.44
CA ILE A 61 -4.21 21.54 -8.08
C ILE A 61 -3.07 20.69 -7.53
N TYR A 62 -1.91 21.30 -7.27
CA TYR A 62 -0.79 20.62 -6.64
C TYR A 62 -1.06 20.29 -5.17
N THR A 63 -1.78 21.17 -4.47
CA THR A 63 -2.25 20.89 -3.10
C THR A 63 -3.21 19.70 -3.09
N ALA A 64 -4.18 19.67 -4.01
CA ALA A 64 -5.09 18.53 -4.16
C ALA A 64 -4.33 17.23 -4.50
N ALA A 65 -3.29 17.29 -5.35
CA ALA A 65 -2.44 16.15 -5.65
C ALA A 65 -1.70 15.63 -4.40
N CYS A 66 -1.08 16.50 -3.60
CA CYS A 66 -0.41 16.12 -2.36
C CYS A 66 -1.41 15.51 -1.35
N VAL A 67 -2.57 16.14 -1.16
CA VAL A 67 -3.62 15.62 -0.26
C VAL A 67 -4.09 14.23 -0.73
N ALA A 68 -4.34 14.04 -2.02
CA ALA A 68 -4.75 12.74 -2.56
C ALA A 68 -3.66 11.67 -2.35
N THR A 69 -2.39 12.01 -2.56
CA THR A 69 -1.26 11.09 -2.32
C THR A 69 -1.13 10.72 -0.85
N ILE A 70 -1.13 11.69 0.07
CA ILE A 70 -0.89 11.44 1.50
C ILE A 70 -2.10 10.82 2.21
N ALA A 71 -3.31 10.94 1.65
CA ALA A 71 -4.53 10.30 2.18
C ALA A 71 -4.43 8.77 2.27
N MET A 72 -3.49 8.14 1.56
CA MET A 72 -3.19 6.72 1.74
C MET A 72 -2.69 6.37 3.16
N VAL A 73 -2.09 7.33 3.87
CA VAL A 73 -1.55 7.14 5.24
C VAL A 73 -2.68 6.91 6.25
N PRO A 74 -3.67 7.81 6.42
CA PRO A 74 -4.78 7.54 7.33
C PRO A 74 -5.60 6.31 6.90
N PHE A 75 -5.73 6.04 5.60
CA PHE A 75 -6.33 4.77 5.13
C PHE A 75 -5.56 3.56 5.66
N THR A 76 -4.23 3.58 5.61
CA THR A 76 -3.40 2.49 6.13
C THR A 76 -3.62 2.32 7.63
N TRP A 77 -3.52 3.41 8.40
CA TRP A 77 -3.60 3.34 9.86
C TRP A 77 -4.97 2.94 10.39
N VAL A 78 -6.06 3.41 9.76
CA VAL A 78 -7.42 3.16 10.24
C VAL A 78 -7.98 1.86 9.66
N VAL A 79 -7.77 1.60 8.36
CA VAL A 79 -8.45 0.50 7.66
C VAL A 79 -7.58 -0.74 7.51
N MET A 80 -6.28 -0.59 7.24
CA MET A 80 -5.39 -1.74 6.99
C MET A 80 -4.74 -2.30 8.25
N THR A 81 -4.50 -1.48 9.27
CA THR A 81 -3.81 -1.90 10.51
C THR A 81 -4.39 -3.16 11.14
N PRO A 82 -5.72 -3.34 11.29
CA PRO A 82 -6.26 -4.55 11.90
C PRO A 82 -5.82 -5.82 11.15
N THR A 83 -5.97 -5.83 9.82
CA THR A 83 -5.57 -6.97 8.98
C THR A 83 -4.06 -7.19 9.00
N ASN A 84 -3.25 -6.11 8.95
CA ASN A 84 -1.80 -6.20 9.04
C ASN A 84 -1.35 -6.80 10.39
N ASN A 85 -1.92 -6.34 11.50
CA ASN A 85 -1.56 -6.81 12.84
C ASN A 85 -1.92 -8.28 13.03
N THR A 86 -3.09 -8.73 12.55
CA THR A 86 -3.47 -10.14 12.60
C THR A 86 -2.47 -11.01 11.82
N LEU A 87 -2.15 -10.64 10.57
CA LEU A 87 -1.22 -11.41 9.75
C LEU A 87 0.21 -11.39 10.32
N LEU A 88 0.66 -10.29 10.92
CA LEU A 88 1.97 -10.23 11.60
C LEU A 88 2.00 -11.11 12.85
N GLY A 89 0.95 -11.09 13.67
CA GLY A 89 0.86 -11.97 14.85
C GLY A 89 0.85 -13.45 14.48
N LEU A 90 0.17 -13.82 13.39
CA LEU A 90 0.20 -15.17 12.83
C LEU A 90 1.60 -15.56 12.34
N GLU A 91 2.35 -14.61 11.77
CA GLU A 91 3.73 -14.86 11.34
C GLU A 91 4.69 -15.06 12.51
N GLU A 92 4.51 -14.30 13.59
CA GLU A 92 5.24 -14.47 14.84
C GLU A 92 4.95 -15.84 15.47
N ALA A 93 3.67 -16.23 15.57
CA ALA A 93 3.27 -17.54 16.08
C ALA A 93 3.85 -18.70 15.25
N ALA A 94 3.84 -18.56 13.91
CA ALA A 94 4.43 -19.55 13.00
C ALA A 94 5.97 -19.63 13.08
N ARG A 95 6.65 -18.67 13.73
CA ARG A 95 8.10 -18.72 13.97
C ARG A 95 8.44 -19.37 15.31
N SER A 96 7.60 -19.20 16.33
CA SER A 96 7.90 -19.66 17.69
C SER A 96 7.74 -21.17 17.90
N ALA A 97 7.09 -21.90 16.99
CA ALA A 97 6.91 -23.35 17.06
C ALA A 97 6.30 -23.88 18.39
N ASP A 98 5.64 -23.00 19.16
CA ASP A 98 4.81 -23.42 20.29
C ASP A 98 3.54 -24.08 19.75
N GLU A 99 3.16 -25.18 20.40
CA GLU A 99 2.28 -26.27 19.98
C GLU A 99 0.81 -25.92 19.66
N GLU A 100 0.46 -24.64 19.46
CA GLU A 100 -0.86 -24.28 18.94
C GLU A 100 -0.89 -24.51 17.43
N ALA A 101 -1.86 -25.33 17.00
CA ALA A 101 -2.02 -25.72 15.61
C ALA A 101 -1.90 -24.49 14.68
N PRO A 102 -1.13 -24.59 13.57
CA PRO A 102 -1.01 -23.51 12.62
C PRO A 102 -2.41 -23.03 12.26
N ALA A 103 -2.63 -21.71 12.28
CA ALA A 103 -3.92 -21.13 11.94
C ALA A 103 -4.44 -21.74 10.65
N ASP A 104 -5.74 -22.04 10.61
CA ASP A 104 -6.38 -22.68 9.47
C ASP A 104 -5.96 -22.01 8.15
N LEU A 105 -5.52 -22.82 7.18
CA LEU A 105 -4.98 -22.32 5.92
C LEU A 105 -6.00 -21.46 5.19
N ASP A 106 -7.28 -21.84 5.22
CA ASP A 106 -8.34 -21.07 4.56
C ASP A 106 -8.57 -19.73 5.26
N ALA A 107 -8.51 -19.68 6.59
CA ALA A 107 -8.54 -18.42 7.34
C ALA A 107 -7.36 -17.48 6.98
N VAL A 108 -6.15 -18.02 6.85
CA VAL A 108 -4.97 -17.22 6.43
C VAL A 108 -5.12 -16.74 4.98
N ARG A 109 -5.63 -17.59 4.08
CA ARG A 109 -5.94 -17.22 2.68
C ARG A 109 -6.93 -16.07 2.63
N GLU A 110 -8.01 -16.12 3.40
CA GLU A 110 -9.01 -15.05 3.45
C GLU A 110 -8.38 -13.72 3.90
N LEU A 111 -7.53 -13.75 4.93
CA LEU A 111 -6.81 -12.55 5.39
C LEU A 111 -5.86 -11.98 4.33
N VAL A 112 -5.12 -12.83 3.62
CA VAL A 112 -4.23 -12.41 2.53
C VAL A 112 -5.03 -11.82 1.35
N VAL A 113 -6.16 -12.42 0.98
CA VAL A 113 -7.08 -11.89 -0.04
C VAL A 113 -7.63 -10.53 0.39
N ARG A 114 -8.11 -10.41 1.62
CA ARG A 114 -8.60 -9.14 2.18
C ARG A 114 -7.50 -8.08 2.15
N TRP A 115 -6.29 -8.42 2.59
CA TRP A 115 -5.14 -7.52 2.55
C TRP A 115 -4.84 -7.08 1.11
N SER A 116 -4.91 -7.98 0.14
CA SER A 116 -4.67 -7.69 -1.28
C SER A 116 -5.64 -6.63 -1.80
N TRP A 117 -6.94 -6.79 -1.52
CA TRP A 117 -7.97 -5.80 -1.89
C TRP A 117 -7.76 -4.44 -1.22
N LEU A 118 -7.40 -4.44 0.07
CA LEU A 118 -7.08 -3.21 0.78
C LEU A 118 -5.83 -2.53 0.21
N HIS A 119 -4.79 -3.30 -0.14
CA HIS A 119 -3.58 -2.78 -0.75
C HIS A 119 -3.82 -2.22 -2.16
N ALA A 120 -4.68 -2.88 -2.95
CA ALA A 120 -5.14 -2.39 -4.25
C ALA A 120 -5.84 -1.04 -4.08
N THR A 121 -6.78 -0.96 -3.13
CA THR A 121 -7.49 0.28 -2.77
C THR A 121 -6.51 1.38 -2.37
N ARG A 122 -5.54 1.06 -1.50
CA ARG A 122 -4.50 1.98 -1.07
C ARG A 122 -3.69 2.53 -2.25
N SER A 123 -3.45 1.73 -3.27
CA SER A 123 -2.64 2.12 -4.43
C SER A 123 -3.32 3.14 -5.33
N PHE A 124 -4.65 3.31 -5.23
CA PHE A 124 -5.36 4.36 -5.98
C PHE A 124 -5.09 5.77 -5.46
N PHE A 125 -4.81 5.96 -4.18
CA PHE A 125 -4.52 7.29 -3.62
C PHE A 125 -3.33 8.00 -4.30
N PRO A 126 -2.11 7.42 -4.35
CA PRO A 126 -0.99 8.03 -5.06
C PRO A 126 -1.24 8.10 -6.58
N LEU A 127 -2.00 7.18 -7.17
CA LEU A 127 -2.36 7.24 -8.60
C LEU A 127 -3.25 8.44 -8.90
N ILE A 128 -4.26 8.70 -8.08
CA ILE A 128 -5.13 9.88 -8.20
C ILE A 128 -4.29 11.15 -8.04
N GLY A 129 -3.41 11.19 -7.04
CA GLY A 129 -2.47 12.31 -6.87
C GLY A 129 -1.61 12.56 -8.12
N ALA A 130 -1.07 11.49 -8.72
CA ALA A 130 -0.31 11.57 -9.96
C ALA A 130 -1.12 12.14 -11.13
N ILE A 131 -2.35 11.66 -11.33
CA ILE A 131 -3.25 12.16 -12.39
C ILE A 131 -3.57 13.64 -12.17
N VAL A 132 -3.90 14.04 -10.94
CA VAL A 132 -4.24 15.43 -10.60
C VAL A 132 -3.03 16.34 -10.80
N GLY A 133 -1.85 15.94 -10.32
CA GLY A 133 -0.61 16.70 -10.50
C GLY A 133 -0.21 16.84 -11.97
N PHE A 134 -0.34 15.76 -12.75
CA PHE A 134 -0.07 15.78 -14.19
C PHE A 134 -1.02 16.71 -14.96
N ARG A 135 -2.31 16.73 -14.59
CA ARG A 135 -3.26 17.71 -15.15
C ARG A 135 -2.88 19.15 -14.82
N GLY A 136 -2.33 19.40 -13.64
CA GLY A 136 -1.75 20.70 -13.27
C GLY A 136 -0.63 21.10 -14.22
N LEU A 137 0.33 20.18 -14.44
CA LEU A 137 1.43 20.40 -15.37
C LEU A 137 0.95 20.69 -16.80
N LEU A 138 -0.02 19.93 -17.31
CA LEU A 138 -0.55 20.13 -18.67
C LEU A 138 -1.20 21.50 -18.86
N ARG A 139 -1.90 22.01 -17.84
CA ARG A 139 -2.47 23.38 -17.85
C ARG A 139 -1.38 24.44 -17.89
N GLU A 140 -0.28 24.24 -17.15
CA GLU A 140 0.86 25.15 -17.21
C GLU A 140 1.53 25.20 -18.58
N LEU A 141 1.56 24.06 -19.28
CA LEU A 141 2.11 23.95 -20.62
C LEU A 141 1.16 24.48 -21.71
N GLY A 142 -0.04 24.94 -21.34
CA GLY A 142 -1.05 25.43 -22.29
C GLY A 142 -1.64 24.33 -23.18
N VAL A 143 -1.51 23.06 -22.77
CA VAL A 143 -2.07 21.90 -23.50
C VAL A 143 -3.55 21.71 -23.17
N LEU A 144 -3.98 22.13 -21.96
CA LEU A 144 -5.33 22.04 -21.41
C LEU A 144 -5.84 23.38 -20.90
#